data_AF-A0A2V9WJT9-F1
#
_entry.id   AF-A0A2V9WJT9-F1
#
_cell.length_a   1.000
_cell.length_b   1.000
_cell.length_c   1.000
_cell.angle_alpha   90.00
_cell.angle_beta   90.00
_cell.angle_gamma   90.00
#
_symmetry.space_group_name_H-M   'P 1'
#
loop_
_entity.id
_entity.type
_entity.pdbx_description
1 polymer ?
#
loop_
_entity_poly.entity_id
_entity_poly.type
_entity_poly.pdbx_seq_one_letter_code
_entity_poly.pdbx_strand_id
1 'polypeptide(L)'
;MNGEGEARVTDNSDLQDYRLRSNTIWLLDRSTSPAKFEVFDLSTHKQTRLGVVDTGPPANAPPGFDVSPDGRTVIYTRVDALESDIMLVENFH
;
A
#
# COMPACT_ATOMS: atom_id res chain seq x y z
N MET A 1 7.93 2.62 -27.98
CA MET A 1 6.69 1.81 -27.96
C MET A 1 5.55 2.79 -27.82
N ASN A 2 4.68 2.89 -28.82
CA ASN A 2 3.55 3.80 -28.79
C ASN A 2 2.43 3.04 -28.09
N GLY A 3 2.15 3.38 -26.84
CA GLY A 3 1.18 2.68 -25.99
C GLY A 3 -0.25 3.01 -26.42
N GLU A 4 -0.75 2.34 -27.45
CA GLU A 4 -2.18 2.38 -27.75
C GLU A 4 -2.90 1.46 -26.73
N GLY A 5 -3.70 2.05 -25.84
CA GLY A 5 -4.48 1.31 -24.83
C GLY A 5 -4.12 1.59 -23.36
N GLU A 6 -3.42 2.68 -23.05
CA GLU A 6 -3.19 3.09 -21.65
C GLU A 6 -4.53 3.31 -20.92
N ALA A 7 -4.70 2.66 -19.78
CA ALA A 7 -5.85 2.81 -18.92
C ALA A 7 -5.42 3.05 -17.46
N ARG A 8 -6.04 4.04 -16.83
CA ARG A 8 -5.83 4.31 -15.41
C ARG A 8 -6.56 3.24 -14.59
N VAL A 9 -5.81 2.45 -13.82
CA VAL A 9 -6.38 1.42 -12.92
C VAL A 9 -6.84 2.04 -11.60
N THR A 10 -6.08 3.00 -11.08
CA THR A 10 -6.39 3.66 -9.81
C THR A 10 -5.72 5.03 -9.74
N ASP A 11 -6.18 5.85 -8.80
CA ASP A 11 -5.61 7.16 -8.52
C ASP A 11 -4.37 6.96 -7.65
N ASN A 12 -3.20 7.36 -8.16
CA ASN A 12 -1.91 7.19 -7.48
C ASN A 12 -1.83 8.12 -6.25
N SER A 13 -2.28 7.64 -5.10
CA SER A 13 -1.94 8.27 -3.82
C SER A 13 -0.53 7.85 -3.42
N ASP A 14 0.26 8.76 -2.86
CA ASP A 14 1.61 8.47 -2.32
C ASP A 14 1.62 7.33 -1.28
N LEU A 15 0.44 6.88 -0.83
CA LEU A 15 0.23 5.88 0.20
C LEU A 15 -0.19 4.51 -0.34
N GLN A 16 -0.37 4.36 -1.65
CA GLN A 16 -0.74 3.09 -2.28
C GLN A 16 0.49 2.33 -2.76
N ASP A 17 0.56 1.04 -2.45
CA ASP A 17 1.56 0.10 -3.01
C ASP A 17 0.85 -0.93 -3.90
N TYR A 18 1.57 -1.50 -4.87
CA TYR A 18 1.01 -2.51 -5.76
C TYR A 18 1.98 -3.66 -6.07
N ARG A 19 1.42 -4.85 -6.33
CA ARG A 19 2.16 -6.01 -6.84
C ARG A 19 1.41 -6.64 -8.01
N LEU A 20 2.09 -6.82 -9.13
CA LEU A 20 1.58 -7.63 -10.24
C LEU A 20 1.82 -9.11 -9.93
N ARG A 21 0.76 -9.91 -9.97
CA ARG A 21 0.81 -11.38 -9.82
C ARG A 21 -0.10 -12.00 -10.88
N SER A 22 0.51 -12.71 -11.83
CA SER A 22 -0.19 -13.31 -12.97
C SER A 22 -1.09 -12.26 -13.67
N ASN A 23 -2.41 -12.47 -13.68
CA ASN A 23 -3.36 -11.57 -14.32
C ASN A 23 -4.09 -10.62 -13.34
N THR A 24 -3.48 -10.37 -12.18
CA THR A 24 -4.06 -9.53 -11.12
C THR A 24 -3.07 -8.49 -10.60
N ILE A 25 -3.54 -7.28 -10.38
CA ILE A 25 -2.82 -6.26 -9.63
C ILE A 25 -3.38 -6.27 -8.21
N TRP A 26 -2.51 -6.57 -7.25
CA TRP A 26 -2.82 -6.47 -5.83
C TRP A 26 -2.50 -5.06 -5.38
N LEU A 27 -3.40 -4.46 -4.60
CA LEU A 27 -3.34 -3.09 -4.14
C LEU A 27 -3.46 -3.06 -2.62
N LEU A 28 -2.57 -2.31 -1.98
CA LEU A 28 -2.66 -1.95 -0.57
C LEU A 28 -2.86 -0.43 -0.46
N ASP A 29 -4.07 -0.01 -0.13
CA ASP A 29 -4.46 1.40 0.07
C ASP A 29 -4.30 1.75 1.56
N ARG A 30 -3.25 2.50 1.90
CA ARG A 30 -2.99 3.02 3.26
C ARG A 30 -3.52 4.43 3.49
N SER A 31 -4.27 5.01 2.54
CA SER A 31 -4.93 6.31 2.75
C SER A 31 -6.08 6.23 3.76
N THR A 32 -6.55 5.02 4.07
CA THR A 32 -7.52 4.75 5.12
C THR A 32 -6.91 3.95 6.26
N SER A 33 -7.45 4.10 7.47
CA SER A 33 -7.13 3.25 8.62
C SER A 33 -8.40 2.57 9.12
N PRO A 34 -8.48 1.21 9.13
CA PRO A 34 -7.48 0.27 8.63
C PRO A 34 -7.26 0.35 7.10
N ALA A 35 -6.08 -0.10 6.63
CA ALA A 35 -5.71 -0.08 5.22
C ALA A 35 -6.53 -1.11 4.43
N LYS A 36 -6.91 -0.82 3.18
CA LYS A 36 -7.69 -1.74 2.35
C LYS A 36 -6.78 -2.61 1.50
N PHE A 37 -7.12 -3.89 1.42
CA PHE A 37 -6.53 -4.82 0.46
C PHE A 37 -7.52 -5.07 -0.67
N GLU A 38 -7.09 -4.80 -1.89
CA GLU A 38 -7.92 -4.90 -3.09
C GLU A 38 -7.17 -5.63 -4.20
N VAL A 39 -7.92 -6.22 -5.11
CA VAL A 39 -7.39 -6.84 -6.33
C VAL A 39 -8.11 -6.29 -7.53
N PHE A 40 -7.34 -5.94 -8.55
CA PHE A 40 -7.82 -5.61 -9.88
C PHE A 40 -7.50 -6.76 -10.81
N ASP A 41 -8.54 -7.38 -11.37
CA ASP A 41 -8.41 -8.43 -12.36
C ASP A 41 -8.24 -7.84 -13.77
N LEU A 42 -7.12 -8.15 -14.42
CA LEU A 42 -6.78 -7.59 -15.73
C LEU A 42 -7.62 -8.14 -16.89
N SER A 43 -8.30 -9.29 -16.71
CA SER A 43 -9.17 -9.86 -17.76
C SER A 43 -10.57 -9.25 -17.75
N THR A 44 -11.07 -8.93 -16.56
CA THR A 44 -12.44 -8.44 -16.36
C THR A 44 -12.51 -6.95 -16.07
N HIS A 45 -11.35 -6.32 -15.83
CA HIS A 45 -11.22 -4.94 -15.36
C HIS A 45 -12.04 -4.65 -14.09
N LYS A 46 -12.24 -5.69 -13.27
CA LYS A 46 -13.03 -5.59 -12.05
C LYS A 46 -12.10 -5.45 -10.85
N GLN A 47 -12.34 -4.40 -10.06
CA GLN A 47 -11.74 -4.24 -8.74
C GLN A 47 -12.61 -4.91 -7.68
N THR A 48 -11.99 -5.69 -6.79
CA THR A 48 -12.65 -6.38 -5.68
C THR A 48 -11.87 -6.14 -4.40
N ARG A 49 -12.56 -5.71 -3.33
CA ARG A 49 -11.98 -5.62 -1.99
C ARG A 49 -11.90 -7.00 -1.36
N LEU A 50 -10.70 -7.40 -0.95
CA LEU A 50 -10.46 -8.66 -0.24
C LEU A 50 -10.62 -8.50 1.27
N GLY A 51 -10.30 -7.33 1.82
CA GLY A 51 -10.42 -7.08 3.25
C GLY A 51 -9.73 -5.80 3.70
N VAL A 52 -9.32 -5.81 4.97
CA VAL A 52 -8.52 -4.76 5.59
C VAL A 52 -7.40 -5.33 6.44
N VAL A 53 -6.33 -4.56 6.57
CA VAL A 53 -5.20 -4.87 7.45
C VAL A 53 -4.85 -3.65 8.30
N ASP A 54 -4.48 -3.89 9.55
CA ASP A 54 -3.92 -2.85 10.41
C ASP A 54 -2.44 -2.65 10.06
N THR A 55 -2.12 -1.51 9.45
CA THR A 55 -0.74 -1.12 9.10
C THR A 55 -0.06 -0.27 10.18
N GLY A 56 -0.75 -0.05 11.31
CA GLY A 56 -0.28 0.79 12.40
C GLY A 56 -0.54 2.28 12.18
N PRO A 57 0.06 3.14 13.01
CA PRO A 57 -0.05 4.58 12.85
C PRO A 57 0.57 5.03 11.51
N PRO A 58 0.05 6.10 10.87
CA PRO A 58 0.59 6.63 9.63
C PRO A 58 2.05 7.07 9.81
N ALA A 59 2.97 6.48 9.03
CA ALA A 59 4.39 6.80 9.07
C ALA A 59 4.90 7.19 7.67
N ASN A 60 5.89 8.08 7.63
CA ASN A 60 6.66 8.39 6.43
C ASN A 60 7.69 7.27 6.13
N ALA A 61 7.26 6.03 6.16
CA ALA A 61 8.07 4.85 5.84
C ALA A 61 7.55 4.23 4.54
N PRO A 62 8.45 3.71 3.66
CA PRO A 62 8.03 3.02 2.45
C PRO A 62 7.07 1.90 2.82
N PRO A 63 5.88 1.84 2.20
CA PRO A 63 5.08 0.62 2.31
C PRO A 63 5.87 -0.53 1.72
N GLY A 64 5.70 -1.71 2.31
CA GLY A 64 6.02 -2.95 1.63
C GLY A 64 4.95 -3.97 1.91
N PHE A 65 4.44 -4.60 0.84
CA PHE A 65 3.81 -5.90 0.95
C PHE A 65 4.27 -6.83 -0.16
N ASP A 66 4.04 -8.12 0.04
CA ASP A 66 4.09 -9.09 -1.05
C ASP A 66 3.05 -10.20 -0.85
N VAL A 67 2.73 -10.87 -1.93
CA VAL A 67 1.76 -11.95 -2.02
C VAL A 67 2.48 -13.19 -2.53
N SER A 68 2.34 -14.28 -1.78
CA SER A 68 2.82 -15.61 -2.18
C SER A 68 2.30 -16.05 -3.56
N PRO A 69 3.03 -16.90 -4.31
CA PRO A 69 2.63 -17.32 -5.65
C PRO A 69 1.25 -17.97 -5.76
N ASP A 70 0.77 -18.62 -4.70
CA ASP A 70 -0.55 -19.25 -4.64
C ASP A 70 -1.68 -18.28 -4.26
N GLY A 71 -1.35 -17.02 -3.96
CA GLY A 71 -2.29 -15.97 -3.59
C GLY A 71 -2.87 -16.12 -2.18
N ARG A 72 -2.40 -17.07 -1.35
CA ARG A 72 -3.02 -17.38 -0.05
C ARG A 72 -2.38 -16.68 1.13
N THR A 73 -1.13 -16.26 0.97
CA THR A 73 -0.36 -15.59 2.02
C THR A 73 0.04 -14.19 1.55
N VAL A 74 -0.13 -13.23 2.44
CA VAL A 74 0.36 -11.86 2.29
C VAL A 74 1.32 -11.57 3.44
N ILE A 75 2.46 -10.97 3.12
CA ILE A 75 3.32 -10.31 4.10
C ILE A 75 3.21 -8.81 3.89
N TYR A 76 3.19 -8.03 4.97
CA TYR A 76 3.14 -6.58 4.88
C TYR A 76 3.86 -5.93 6.06
N THR A 77 4.37 -4.72 5.86
CA THR A 77 5.00 -3.92 6.92
C THR A 77 3.91 -3.27 7.79
N ARG A 78 3.95 -3.51 9.10
CA ARG A 78 3.15 -2.80 10.10
C ARG A 78 4.06 -1.92 10.94
N VAL A 79 3.70 -0.65 11.09
CA VAL A 79 4.35 0.24 12.04
C VAL A 79 3.81 -0.12 13.43
N ASP A 80 4.68 -0.44 14.37
CA ASP A 80 4.24 -0.76 15.73
C ASP A 80 4.13 0.49 16.60
N ALA A 81 5.13 1.37 16.52
CA ALA A 81 5.18 2.64 17.24
C ALA A 81 5.87 3.73 16.43
N LEU A 82 5.48 4.98 16.67
CA LEU A 82 6.18 6.19 16.23
C LEU A 82 6.51 6.99 17.48
N GLU A 83 7.78 7.08 17.79
CA GLU A 83 8.28 7.78 18.97
C GLU A 83 9.03 9.03 18.55
N SER A 84 8.84 10.11 19.28
CA SER A 84 9.52 11.38 19.07
C SER A 84 9.62 12.10 20.40
N ASP A 85 10.80 12.62 20.71
CA ASP A 85 11.04 13.39 21.92
C ASP A 85 11.13 14.88 21.59
N ILE A 86 10.66 15.69 22.53
CA ILE A 86 10.87 17.14 22.50
C ILE A 86 12.06 17.44 23.42
N MET A 87 13.11 18.04 22.84
CA MET A 87 14.32 18.41 23.57
C MET A 87 14.38 19.92 23.77
N LEU A 88 14.70 20.37 24.97
CA LEU A 88 14.96 21.77 25.27
C LEU A 88 16.46 22.07 25.08
N VAL A 89 16.78 23.14 24.36
CA VAL A 89 18.14 23.68 24.27
C VAL A 89 18.11 25.12 24.76
N GLU A 90 18.98 25.44 25.71
CA GLU A 90 19.13 26.78 26.27
C GLU A 90 20.54 27.31 25.97
N ASN A 91 20.68 28.65 25.93
CA ASN A 91 21.96 29.34 25.72
C ASN A 91 22.68 29.00 24.39
N PHE A 92 21.95 28.84 23.28
CA PHE A 92 22.56 28.77 21.94
C PHE A 92 22.89 30.20 21.45
N HIS A 93 24.08 30.40 20.87
CA HIS A 93 24.55 31.69 20.33
C HIS A 93 24.90 31.54 18.85
#